data_AF-A0A970P343-F1
#
_entry.id   AF-A0A970P343-F1
#
_cell.length_a   1.000
_cell.length_b   1.000
_cell.length_c   1.000
_cell.angle_alpha   90.00
_cell.angle_beta   90.00
_cell.angle_gamma   90.00
#
_symmetry.space_group_name_H-M   'P 1'
#
loop_
_entity.id
_entity.type
_entity.pdbx_description
1 polymer ?
#
loop_
_entity_poly.entity_id
_entity_poly.type
_entity_poly.pdbx_seq_one_letter_code
_entity_poly.pdbx_strand_id
1 'polypeptide(L)'
;MTKNNSLSRRSFVKNVGIVTAAGLSNSGIIQPDVNVSLRDEASNKYKRGLTGPCVSVRTPFTKDGDIDIEAFRKQIDFSIDGGSNAIVLTYGDSLYSLLSDDEIALVTRRCVEFVKRRVMVVAATGEWPTRKSEEFAVYSAETGADMLMVLPPDWAGSCTKETLVNHYAA
;
A
#
# COMPACT_ATOMS: atom_id res chain seq x y z
N MET A 1 -34.94 28.22 26.11
CA MET A 1 -33.54 27.74 26.03
C MET A 1 -33.53 26.26 25.65
N THR A 2 -33.56 25.97 24.35
CA THR A 2 -33.49 24.61 23.80
C THR A 2 -32.02 24.25 23.54
N LYS A 3 -31.48 23.26 24.27
CA LYS A 3 -30.13 22.74 24.02
C LYS A 3 -30.20 21.71 22.88
N ASN A 4 -29.52 22.02 21.78
CA ASN A 4 -29.27 21.12 20.66
C ASN A 4 -28.52 19.87 21.13
N ASN A 5 -29.09 18.70 20.87
CA ASN A 5 -28.47 17.41 21.12
C ASN A 5 -27.72 16.97 19.85
N SER A 6 -26.54 17.54 19.58
CA SER A 6 -25.74 17.15 18.41
C SER A 6 -24.98 15.85 18.72
N LEU A 7 -25.40 14.76 18.08
CA LEU A 7 -24.66 13.51 18.07
C LEU A 7 -23.33 13.73 17.35
N SER A 8 -22.24 13.72 18.12
CA SER A 8 -20.88 13.83 17.60
C SER A 8 -20.47 12.53 16.90
N ARG A 9 -19.62 12.62 15.87
CA ARG A 9 -19.00 11.45 15.21
C ARG A 9 -18.35 10.49 16.21
N ARG A 10 -17.87 10.99 17.37
CA ARG A 10 -17.33 10.17 18.47
C ARG A 10 -18.36 9.32 19.20
N SER A 11 -19.61 9.77 19.35
CA SER A 11 -20.65 8.99 20.04
C SER A 11 -21.21 7.88 19.15
N PHE A 12 -21.21 8.07 17.83
CA PHE A 12 -21.59 7.03 16.87
C PHE A 12 -20.64 5.83 16.89
N VAL A 13 -19.32 6.07 16.83
CA VAL A 13 -18.31 5.01 16.82
C VAL A 13 -18.32 4.17 18.11
N LYS A 14 -18.57 4.79 19.27
CA LYS A 14 -18.65 4.07 20.55
C LYS A 14 -19.84 3.12 20.65
N ASN A 15 -21.00 3.49 20.08
CA ASN A 15 -22.20 2.66 20.17
C ASN A 15 -22.19 1.49 19.18
N VAL A 16 -21.57 1.64 18.01
CA VAL A 16 -21.41 0.55 17.04
C VAL A 16 -20.45 -0.53 17.56
N GLY A 17 -19.41 -0.14 18.32
CA GLY A 17 -18.42 -1.09 18.87
C GLY A 17 -18.95 -2.03 19.95
N ILE A 18 -20.04 -1.66 20.66
CA ILE A 18 -20.58 -2.47 21.77
C ILE A 18 -21.55 -3.55 21.28
N VAL A 19 -22.29 -3.30 20.20
CA VAL A 19 -23.34 -4.22 19.72
C VAL A 19 -22.76 -5.50 19.09
N THR A 20 -21.53 -5.46 18.56
CA THR A 20 -20.92 -6.63 17.91
C THR A 20 -20.30 -7.64 18.89
N ALA A 21 -19.97 -7.23 20.12
CA ALA A 21 -19.21 -8.07 21.05
C ALA A 21 -20.06 -9.09 21.84
N ALA A 22 -21.37 -8.87 21.96
CA ALA A 22 -22.23 -9.68 22.85
C ALA A 22 -22.84 -10.94 22.20
N GLY A 23 -22.64 -11.16 20.90
CA GLY A 23 -23.36 -12.18 20.12
C GLY A 23 -22.66 -13.52 19.89
N LEU A 24 -21.41 -13.70 20.30
CA LEU A 24 -20.62 -14.89 19.96
C LEU A 24 -19.98 -15.52 21.20
N SER A 25 -20.80 -16.10 22.05
CA SER A 25 -20.32 -17.04 23.07
C SER A 25 -21.30 -18.18 23.26
N ASN A 26 -21.26 -19.19 22.37
CA ASN A 26 -21.26 -20.57 22.84
C ASN A 26 -20.88 -21.62 21.79
N SER A 27 -20.32 -22.70 22.31
CA SER A 27 -20.12 -24.05 21.77
C SER A 27 -18.94 -24.28 20.82
N GLY A 28 -17.98 -25.08 21.31
CA GLY A 28 -17.01 -25.80 20.50
C GLY A 28 -15.58 -25.39 20.78
N ILE A 29 -14.79 -26.34 21.27
CA ILE A 29 -13.35 -26.23 21.48
C ILE A 29 -12.69 -25.86 20.15
N ILE A 30 -12.36 -24.58 19.95
CA ILE A 30 -11.45 -24.12 18.89
C ILE A 30 -10.05 -24.25 19.49
N GLN A 31 -9.33 -25.30 19.10
CA GLN A 31 -7.87 -25.30 19.21
C GLN A 31 -7.37 -24.05 18.47
N PRO A 32 -6.47 -23.22 19.04
CA PRO A 32 -5.95 -22.07 18.33
C PRO A 32 -5.27 -22.56 17.05
N ASP A 33 -5.92 -22.29 15.93
CA ASP A 33 -5.42 -22.64 14.61
C ASP A 33 -4.09 -21.90 14.44
N VAL A 34 -2.99 -22.63 14.23
CA VAL A 34 -1.64 -22.07 14.09
C VAL A 34 -1.58 -21.02 12.97
N ASN A 35 -2.54 -21.07 12.04
CA ASN A 35 -2.74 -20.05 11.00
C ASN A 35 -3.18 -18.67 11.51
N VAL A 36 -3.85 -18.58 12.66
CA VAL A 36 -4.30 -17.28 13.22
C VAL A 36 -3.10 -16.50 13.77
N SER A 37 -2.19 -17.15 14.49
CA SER A 37 -1.02 -16.46 15.06
C SER A 37 -0.06 -15.95 13.97
N LEU A 38 0.15 -16.73 12.90
CA LEU A 38 0.97 -16.32 11.75
C LEU A 38 0.36 -15.13 11.00
N ARG A 39 -0.97 -15.11 10.85
CA ARG A 39 -1.70 -13.98 10.26
C ARG A 39 -1.61 -12.73 11.14
N ASP A 40 -1.66 -12.89 12.46
CA ASP A 40 -1.55 -11.79 13.42
C ASP A 40 -0.13 -11.22 13.46
N GLU A 41 0.91 -12.05 13.42
CA GLU A 41 2.31 -11.63 13.35
C GLU A 41 2.62 -10.90 12.04
N ALA A 42 2.18 -11.45 10.90
CA ALA A 42 2.31 -10.80 9.60
C ALA A 42 1.55 -9.46 9.60
N SER A 43 0.30 -9.44 10.05
CA SER A 43 -0.50 -8.22 10.18
C SER A 43 0.20 -7.17 11.04
N ASN A 44 0.82 -7.59 12.14
CA ASN A 44 1.57 -6.70 13.03
C ASN A 44 2.86 -6.16 12.38
N LYS A 45 3.57 -6.95 11.57
CA LYS A 45 4.72 -6.48 10.76
C LYS A 45 4.28 -5.31 9.87
N TYR A 46 3.25 -5.52 9.04
CA TYR A 46 2.79 -4.52 8.08
C TYR A 46 2.22 -3.27 8.76
N LYS A 47 1.44 -3.43 9.83
CA LYS A 47 0.94 -2.30 10.62
C LYS A 47 2.07 -1.45 11.20
N ARG A 48 3.13 -2.07 11.72
CA ARG A 48 4.28 -1.35 12.28
C ARG A 48 5.05 -0.57 11.21
N GLY A 49 5.33 -1.18 10.07
CA GLY A 49 6.06 -0.48 9.00
C GLY A 49 5.25 0.60 8.29
N LEU A 50 3.92 0.56 8.35
CA LEU A 50 3.04 1.65 7.91
C LEU A 50 2.66 2.65 9.01
N THR A 51 3.23 2.52 10.21
CA THR A 51 3.04 3.48 11.30
C THR A 51 4.21 4.45 11.33
N GLY A 52 3.94 5.76 11.30
CA GLY A 52 4.97 6.80 11.23
C GLY A 52 5.12 7.38 9.83
N PRO A 53 6.20 8.13 9.56
CA PRO A 53 6.42 8.71 8.24
C PRO A 53 6.58 7.61 7.18
N CYS A 54 5.76 7.65 6.14
CA CYS A 54 5.85 6.79 4.97
C CYS A 54 6.04 7.70 3.77
N VAL A 55 7.30 7.90 3.36
CA VAL A 55 7.63 8.91 2.34
C VAL A 55 7.38 8.34 0.96
N SER A 56 6.51 9.04 0.22
CA SER A 56 6.31 8.84 -1.21
C SER A 56 7.46 9.50 -1.97
N VAL A 57 8.14 8.75 -2.85
CA VAL A 57 9.31 9.24 -3.60
C VAL A 57 8.96 9.61 -5.04
N ARG A 58 9.60 10.67 -5.51
CA ARG A 58 9.48 11.16 -6.90
C ARG A 58 10.47 10.41 -7.78
N THR A 59 10.20 10.31 -9.08
CA THR A 59 11.18 9.89 -10.07
C THR A 59 11.90 11.13 -10.61
N PRO A 60 13.18 11.38 -10.25
CA PRO A 60 13.94 12.50 -10.79
C PRO A 60 14.45 12.19 -12.20
N PHE A 61 14.63 13.25 -13.00
CA PHE A 61 15.10 13.16 -14.37
C PHE A 61 16.33 14.04 -14.59
N THR A 62 17.22 13.61 -15.47
CA THR A 62 18.34 14.40 -15.96
C THR A 62 17.85 15.49 -16.91
N LYS A 63 18.74 16.40 -17.32
CA LYS A 63 18.41 17.43 -18.31
C LYS A 63 18.07 16.85 -19.69
N ASP A 64 18.55 15.64 -19.96
CA ASP A 64 18.34 14.94 -21.22
C ASP A 64 17.04 14.10 -21.21
N GLY A 65 16.35 14.05 -20.06
CA GLY A 65 15.08 13.35 -19.90
C GLY A 65 15.19 11.92 -19.38
N ASP A 66 16.40 11.38 -19.21
CA ASP A 66 16.61 10.07 -18.60
C ASP A 66 16.31 10.08 -17.11
N ILE A 67 15.95 8.93 -16.54
CA ILE A 67 15.80 8.79 -15.08
C ILE A 67 17.16 9.01 -14.39
N ASP A 68 17.21 9.96 -13.46
CA ASP A 68 18.39 10.21 -12.63
C ASP A 68 18.45 9.23 -11.45
N ILE A 69 19.03 8.06 -11.71
CA ILE A 69 19.13 6.96 -10.73
C ILE A 69 19.91 7.37 -9.47
N GLU A 70 20.89 8.26 -9.60
CA GLU A 70 21.71 8.69 -8.47
C GLU A 70 20.96 9.71 -7.60
N ALA A 71 20.23 10.66 -8.20
CA ALA A 71 19.34 11.53 -7.46
C ALA A 71 18.21 10.74 -6.78
N PHE A 72 17.68 9.71 -7.45
CA PHE A 72 16.65 8.85 -6.88
C PHE A 72 17.15 8.12 -5.64
N ARG A 73 18.38 7.58 -5.69
CA ARG A 73 19.04 6.99 -4.53
C ARG A 73 19.19 7.97 -3.38
N LYS A 74 19.72 9.17 -3.66
CA LYS A 74 19.93 10.21 -2.62
C LYS A 74 18.62 10.60 -1.94
N GLN A 75 17.52 10.70 -2.69
CA GLN A 75 16.20 10.97 -2.13
C GLN A 75 15.73 9.85 -1.19
N ILE A 76 15.94 8.59 -1.58
CA ILE A 76 15.63 7.42 -0.73
C ILE A 76 16.47 7.42 0.55
N ASP A 77 17.78 7.59 0.43
CA ASP A 77 18.70 7.62 1.56
C ASP A 77 18.34 8.76 2.53
N PHE A 78 18.12 9.98 2.01
CA PHE A 78 17.68 11.12 2.81
C PHE A 78 16.36 10.85 3.54
N SER A 79 15.40 10.20 2.89
CA SER A 79 14.09 9.89 3.49
C SER A 79 14.23 8.88 4.63
N ILE A 80 15.08 7.86 4.46
CA ILE A 80 15.35 6.86 5.49
C ILE A 80 16.10 7.48 6.66
N ASP A 81 17.15 8.27 6.39
CA ASP A 81 17.93 8.96 7.42
C ASP A 81 17.07 9.98 8.20
N GLY A 82 16.06 10.54 7.55
CA GLY A 82 15.02 11.39 8.15
C GLY A 82 13.98 10.64 9.00
N GLY A 83 14.10 9.32 9.15
CA GLY A 83 13.22 8.50 10.00
C GLY A 83 11.96 7.98 9.30
N SER A 84 11.98 7.85 7.96
CA SER A 84 10.89 7.16 7.26
C SER A 84 10.85 5.68 7.61
N ASN A 85 9.66 5.15 7.86
CA ASN A 85 9.43 3.72 8.14
C ASN A 85 9.09 2.91 6.89
N ALA A 86 8.72 3.59 5.81
CA ALA A 86 8.51 3.01 4.50
C ALA A 86 8.91 3.97 3.38
N ILE A 87 9.39 3.42 2.27
CA ILE A 87 9.46 4.13 1.00
C ILE A 87 8.30 3.66 0.13
N VAL A 88 7.54 4.61 -0.37
CA VAL A 88 6.31 4.35 -1.11
C VAL A 88 6.49 4.86 -2.53
N LEU A 89 6.27 3.97 -3.50
CA LEU A 89 6.06 4.35 -4.89
C LEU A 89 4.56 4.57 -5.10
N THR A 90 4.21 5.54 -5.94
CA THR A 90 2.81 5.84 -6.25
C THR A 90 2.67 6.24 -7.71
N TYR A 91 1.49 6.01 -8.30
CA TYR A 91 1.22 6.49 -9.65
C TYR A 91 1.43 8.02 -9.77
N GLY A 92 0.93 8.78 -8.78
CA GLY A 92 0.95 10.24 -8.80
C GLY A 92 2.32 10.85 -8.48
N ASP A 93 2.90 10.55 -7.32
CA ASP A 93 4.15 11.18 -6.92
C ASP A 93 5.34 10.64 -7.69
N SER A 94 5.40 9.32 -7.92
CA SER A 94 6.49 8.70 -8.69
C SER A 94 6.36 8.93 -10.20
N LEU A 95 5.36 9.73 -10.62
CA LEU A 95 5.17 10.22 -11.99
C LEU A 95 5.00 9.11 -13.03
N TYR A 96 4.26 8.05 -12.70
CA TYR A 96 4.11 6.89 -13.59
C TYR A 96 3.44 7.22 -14.93
N SER A 97 2.63 8.29 -14.99
CA SER A 97 2.07 8.77 -16.26
C SER A 97 3.12 9.29 -17.25
N LEU A 98 4.35 9.54 -16.80
CA LEU A 98 5.48 9.96 -17.64
C LEU A 98 6.47 8.83 -17.93
N LEU A 99 6.26 7.64 -17.36
CA LEU A 99 7.17 6.51 -17.47
C LEU A 99 6.57 5.42 -18.36
N SER A 100 7.44 4.74 -19.10
CA SER A 100 7.14 3.44 -19.67
C SER A 100 7.03 2.36 -18.59
N ASP A 101 6.45 1.21 -18.94
CA ASP A 101 6.35 0.08 -18.02
C ASP A 101 7.73 -0.45 -17.58
N ASP A 102 8.69 -0.44 -18.49
CA ASP A 102 10.08 -0.85 -18.23
C ASP A 102 10.76 0.11 -17.25
N GLU A 103 10.47 1.41 -17.36
CA GLU A 103 10.94 2.42 -16.42
C GLU A 103 10.26 2.26 -15.05
N ILE A 104 8.96 1.96 -15.01
CA ILE A 104 8.24 1.64 -13.76
C ILE A 104 8.85 0.41 -13.07
N ALA A 105 9.16 -0.64 -13.83
CA ALA A 105 9.86 -1.82 -13.34
C ALA A 105 11.27 -1.47 -12.83
N LEU A 106 12.03 -0.65 -13.59
CA LEU A 106 13.35 -0.18 -13.21
C LEU A 106 13.34 0.58 -11.88
N VAL A 107 12.47 1.59 -11.72
CA VAL A 107 12.39 2.38 -10.47
C VAL A 107 11.96 1.51 -9.30
N THR A 108 11.08 0.53 -9.51
CA THR A 108 10.67 -0.44 -8.49
C THR A 108 11.85 -1.27 -8.01
N ARG A 109 12.61 -1.86 -8.94
CA ARG A 109 13.82 -2.63 -8.62
C ARG A 109 14.87 -1.78 -7.91
N ARG A 110 15.15 -0.58 -8.43
CA ARG A 110 16.13 0.33 -7.83
C ARG A 110 15.71 0.80 -6.45
N CYS A 111 14.42 1.04 -6.22
CA CYS A 111 13.90 1.38 -4.90
C CYS A 111 14.21 0.27 -3.88
N VAL A 112 13.90 -0.98 -4.21
CA VAL A 112 14.19 -2.13 -3.33
C VAL A 112 15.70 -2.29 -3.10
N GLU A 113 16.51 -2.24 -4.16
CA GLU A 113 17.97 -2.33 -4.09
C GLU A 113 18.59 -1.22 -3.22
N PHE A 114 18.07 0.00 -3.30
CA PHE A 114 18.59 1.13 -2.53
C PHE A 114 18.11 1.08 -1.09
N VAL A 115 16.86 0.71 -0.82
CA VAL A 115 16.34 0.57 0.55
C VAL A 115 17.10 -0.49 1.34
N LYS A 116 17.59 -1.56 0.70
CA LYS A 116 18.40 -2.61 1.33
C LYS A 116 17.77 -3.18 2.60
N ARG A 117 16.44 -3.33 2.59
CA ARG A 117 15.64 -3.85 3.71
C ARG A 117 15.75 -3.03 5.02
N ARG A 118 16.24 -1.78 4.96
CA ARG A 118 16.29 -0.88 6.13
C ARG A 118 14.90 -0.49 6.62
N VAL A 119 13.97 -0.31 5.68
CA VAL A 119 12.58 0.09 5.87
C VAL A 119 11.70 -0.69 4.90
N MET A 120 10.37 -0.59 5.05
CA MET A 120 9.47 -1.27 4.10
C MET A 120 9.47 -0.61 2.72
N VAL A 121 9.26 -1.40 1.68
CA VAL A 121 9.00 -0.89 0.32
C VAL A 121 7.58 -1.20 -0.11
N VAL A 122 6.84 -0.16 -0.48
CA VAL A 122 5.52 -0.28 -1.09
C VAL A 122 5.68 0.04 -2.58
N ALA A 123 5.61 -0.99 -3.43
CA ALA A 123 5.51 -0.81 -4.87
C ALA A 123 4.10 -0.33 -5.24
N ALA A 124 3.92 0.20 -6.45
CA ALA A 124 2.61 0.59 -6.95
C ALA A 124 2.38 0.10 -8.38
N THR A 125 1.14 -0.16 -8.73
CA THR A 125 0.76 -0.43 -10.12
C THR A 125 0.64 0.88 -10.91
N GLY A 126 0.82 0.78 -12.22
CA GLY A 126 0.33 1.78 -13.15
C GLY A 126 -1.19 1.73 -13.33
N GLU A 127 -1.67 2.53 -14.28
CA GLU A 127 -3.04 2.48 -14.76
C GLU A 127 -3.16 1.36 -15.81
N TRP A 128 -3.37 0.14 -15.31
CA TRP A 128 -3.28 -1.08 -16.12
C TRP A 128 -4.55 -1.95 -16.03
N PRO A 129 -4.81 -2.79 -17.05
CA PRO A 129 -5.80 -3.86 -16.92
C PRO A 129 -5.36 -4.90 -15.88
N THR A 130 -6.34 -5.60 -15.28
CA THR A 130 -6.11 -6.57 -14.18
C THR A 130 -4.95 -7.53 -14.45
N ARG A 131 -4.94 -8.17 -15.62
CA ARG A 131 -3.88 -9.12 -15.99
C ARG A 131 -2.47 -8.55 -15.85
N LYS A 132 -2.27 -7.29 -16.28
CA LYS A 132 -0.96 -6.66 -16.21
C LYS A 132 -0.63 -6.22 -14.78
N SER A 133 -1.63 -5.82 -14.00
CA SER A 133 -1.47 -5.59 -12.56
C SER A 133 -1.06 -6.87 -11.81
N GLU A 134 -1.61 -8.04 -12.17
CA GLU A 134 -1.21 -9.35 -11.63
C GLU A 134 0.25 -9.68 -12.00
N GLU A 135 0.61 -9.55 -13.29
CA GLU A 135 1.98 -9.77 -13.77
C GLU A 135 2.98 -8.88 -13.03
N PHE A 136 2.64 -7.60 -12.83
CA PHE A 136 3.47 -6.68 -12.08
C PHE A 136 3.48 -6.94 -10.57
N ALA A 137 2.40 -7.48 -10.00
CA ALA A 137 2.35 -7.89 -8.60
C ALA A 137 3.34 -9.02 -8.33
N VAL A 138 3.37 -10.02 -9.21
CA VAL A 138 4.37 -11.12 -9.17
C VAL A 138 5.78 -10.55 -9.29
N TYR A 139 6.03 -9.70 -10.29
CA TYR A 139 7.32 -9.05 -10.46
C TYR A 139 7.77 -8.25 -9.23
N SER A 140 6.86 -7.49 -8.61
CA SER A 140 7.16 -6.68 -7.42
C SER A 140 7.53 -7.54 -6.23
N ALA A 141 6.81 -8.66 -6.03
CA ALA A 141 7.09 -9.61 -4.97
C ALA A 141 8.44 -10.31 -5.18
N GLU A 142 8.74 -10.77 -6.39
CA GLU A 142 10.02 -11.39 -6.76
C GLU A 142 11.21 -10.42 -6.62
N THR A 143 10.99 -9.15 -6.93
CA THR A 143 11.97 -8.07 -6.76
C THR A 143 12.25 -7.78 -5.27
N GLY A 144 11.32 -8.12 -4.38
CA GLY A 144 11.47 -7.98 -2.93
C GLY A 144 10.74 -6.78 -2.31
N ALA A 145 9.73 -6.23 -2.99
CA ALA A 145 8.82 -5.26 -2.38
C ALA A 145 8.00 -5.94 -1.25
N ASP A 146 7.74 -5.22 -0.16
CA ASP A 146 6.97 -5.77 0.97
C ASP A 146 5.46 -5.72 0.72
N MET A 147 5.00 -4.74 -0.05
CA MET A 147 3.59 -4.49 -0.33
C MET A 147 3.40 -3.94 -1.75
N LEU A 148 2.19 -4.09 -2.26
CA LEU A 148 1.74 -3.48 -3.51
C LEU A 148 0.55 -2.55 -3.25
N MET A 149 0.66 -1.32 -3.73
CA MET A 149 -0.45 -0.38 -3.81
C MET A 149 -1.07 -0.47 -5.21
N VAL A 150 -2.27 -1.02 -5.28
CA VAL A 150 -2.99 -1.19 -6.55
C VAL A 150 -3.85 0.04 -6.79
N LEU A 151 -3.57 0.75 -7.88
CA LEU A 151 -4.36 1.90 -8.30
C LEU A 151 -5.79 1.44 -8.61
N PRO A 152 -6.84 2.15 -8.13
CA PRO A 152 -8.20 1.83 -8.53
C PRO A 152 -8.34 1.91 -10.06
N PRO A 153 -8.84 0.85 -10.71
CA PRO A 153 -9.00 0.85 -12.15
C PRO A 153 -10.07 1.87 -12.59
N ASP A 154 -9.73 2.71 -13.56
CA ASP A 154 -10.69 3.57 -14.25
C ASP A 154 -11.03 2.98 -15.63
N TRP A 155 -11.81 1.91 -15.64
CA TRP A 155 -12.32 1.30 -16.88
C TRP A 155 -13.58 2.01 -17.42
N ALA A 156 -13.74 3.30 -17.10
CA ALA A 156 -14.91 4.10 -17.43
C ALA A 156 -16.22 3.38 -17.07
N GLY A 157 -17.13 3.22 -18.04
CA GLY A 157 -18.43 2.57 -17.84
C GLY A 157 -18.37 1.12 -17.38
N SER A 158 -17.20 0.46 -17.45
CA SER A 158 -17.01 -0.93 -16.98
C SER A 158 -16.58 -1.01 -15.52
N CYS A 159 -16.34 0.13 -14.85
CA CYS A 159 -16.02 0.17 -13.42
C CYS A 159 -17.30 0.09 -12.59
N THR A 160 -17.73 -1.14 -12.29
CA THR A 160 -18.84 -1.47 -11.40
C THR A 160 -18.28 -1.95 -10.05
N LYS A 161 -19.12 -2.02 -9.02
CA LYS A 161 -18.71 -2.59 -7.73
C LYS A 161 -18.19 -4.03 -7.89
N GLU A 162 -18.84 -4.83 -8.74
CA GLU A 162 -18.45 -6.23 -8.97
C GLU A 162 -17.10 -6.33 -9.68
N THR A 163 -16.92 -5.56 -10.77
CA THR A 163 -15.65 -5.58 -11.51
C THR A 163 -14.48 -5.01 -10.68
N LEU A 164 -14.73 -4.03 -9.82
CA LEU A 164 -13.74 -3.50 -8.88
C LEU A 164 -13.33 -4.54 -7.82
N VAL A 165 -14.29 -5.27 -7.26
CA VAL A 165 -13.99 -6.35 -6.29
C VAL A 165 -13.20 -7.47 -6.98
N ASN A 166 -13.60 -7.86 -8.19
CA ASN A 166 -12.89 -8.89 -8.96
C ASN A 166 -11.46 -8.46 -9.30
N HIS A 167 -11.23 -7.17 -9.58
CA HIS A 167 -9.89 -6.62 -9.83
C HIS A 167 -8.93 -6.83 -8.66
N TYR A 168 -9.36 -6.49 -7.44
CA TYR A 168 -8.52 -6.58 -6.24
C TYR A 168 -8.41 -8.02 -5.69
N ALA A 169 -9.30 -8.92 -6.10
CA ALA A 169 -9.30 -10.31 -5.64
C ALA A 169 -8.43 -11.23 -6.51
N ALA A 170 -8.08 -10.81 -7.72
CA ALA A 170 -7.20 -11.53 -8.63
C ALA A 170 -5.73 -11.44 -8.18
#